data_AF-A0A8H9YMQ0-F1
#
_entry.id   AF-A0A8H9YMQ0-F1
#
_cell.length_a   1.000
_cell.length_b   1.000
_cell.length_c   1.000
_cell.angle_alpha   90.00
_cell.angle_beta   90.00
_cell.angle_gamma   90.00
#
_symmetry.space_group_name_H-M   'P 1'
#
loop_
_entity.id
_entity.type
_entity.pdbx_description
1 polymer ?
#
loop_
_entity_poly.entity_id
_entity_poly.type
_entity_poly.pdbx_seq_one_letter_code
_entity_poly.pdbx_strand_id
1 'polypeptide(L)'
;MTVFLLLYLCADATRTNCQVVKADTWNGPYAYEECIGVVPDLTEALTAPNRKRHRFVCEIQSNTAQPADHVAQPTLIHQSLRM
;
A
#
# COMPACT_ATOMS: atom_id res chain seq x y z
N MET A 1 -15.89 -2.92 -11.93
CA MET A 1 -14.80 -3.25 -10.99
C MET A 1 -13.83 -2.08 -11.02
N THR A 2 -13.49 -1.54 -9.85
CA THR A 2 -12.54 -0.43 -9.70
C THR A 2 -11.33 -0.96 -8.96
N VAL A 3 -10.14 -0.60 -9.40
CA VAL A 3 -8.87 -1.02 -8.79
C VAL A 3 -8.06 0.23 -8.48
N PHE A 4 -7.52 0.28 -7.28
CA PHE A 4 -6.61 1.34 -6.85
C PHE A 4 -5.18 0.82 -6.80
N LEU A 5 -4.24 1.62 -7.29
CA LEU A 5 -2.84 1.44 -6.96
C LEU A 5 -2.55 2.23 -5.69
N LEU A 6 -2.10 1.53 -4.67
CA LEU A 6 -1.71 2.09 -3.39
C LEU A 6 -0.19 2.04 -3.21
N LEU A 7 0.38 3.14 -2.73
CA LEU A 7 1.75 3.24 -2.29
C LEU A 7 1.82 3.27 -0.77
N TYR A 8 2.55 2.32 -0.20
CA TYR A 8 2.84 2.26 1.24
C TYR A 8 4.17 2.97 1.51
N LEU A 9 4.11 4.20 1.99
CA LEU A 9 5.25 5.04 2.35
C LEU A 9 5.67 4.78 3.80
N CYS A 10 6.49 3.76 4.02
CA CYS A 10 6.98 3.43 5.35
C CYS A 10 8.25 4.19 5.79
N ALA A 11 8.30 4.59 7.06
CA ALA A 11 9.46 5.26 7.64
C ALA A 11 10.71 4.35 7.70
N ASP A 12 10.50 3.04 7.81
CA ASP A 12 11.55 2.04 7.95
C ASP A 12 11.23 0.73 7.21
N ALA A 13 12.21 -0.19 7.21
CA ALA A 13 12.12 -1.46 6.49
C ALA A 13 11.28 -2.53 7.20
N THR A 14 10.87 -2.32 8.46
CA THR A 14 9.95 -3.21 9.17
C THR A 14 8.52 -3.06 8.65
N ARG A 15 8.23 -1.95 7.95
CA ARG A 15 6.92 -1.65 7.35
C ARG A 15 5.79 -1.62 8.39
N THR A 16 6.11 -1.23 9.61
CA THR A 16 5.16 -1.10 10.72
C THR A 16 4.55 0.31 10.80
N ASN A 17 5.29 1.33 10.36
CA ASN A 17 4.83 2.71 10.30
C ASN A 17 4.79 3.18 8.84
N CYS A 18 3.64 3.04 8.19
CA CYS A 18 3.44 3.41 6.78
C CYS A 18 2.26 4.34 6.61
N GLN A 19 2.45 5.37 5.79
CA GLN A 19 1.34 6.13 5.22
C GLN A 19 0.88 5.44 3.93
N VAL A 20 -0.43 5.27 3.75
CA VAL A 20 -0.99 4.74 2.50
C VAL A 20 -1.43 5.91 1.62
N VAL A 21 -0.94 5.94 0.40
CA VAL A 21 -1.24 6.97 -0.59
C VAL A 21 -1.83 6.32 -1.83
N LYS A 22 -3.00 6.79 -2.27
CA LYS A 22 -3.56 6.37 -3.55
C LYS A 22 -2.77 7.01 -4.68
N ALA A 23 -2.10 6.19 -5.48
CA ALA A 23 -1.25 6.63 -6.57
C ALA A 23 -2.00 6.70 -7.91
N ASP A 24 -2.91 5.75 -8.17
CA ASP A 24 -3.69 5.71 -9.41
C ASP A 24 -5.00 4.92 -9.26
N THR A 25 -5.85 4.91 -10.30
CA THR A 25 -7.16 4.25 -10.34
C THR A 25 -7.51 3.76 -11.74
N TRP A 26 -7.89 2.49 -11.85
CA TRP A 26 -8.45 1.90 -13.08
C TRP A 26 -9.89 1.47 -12.88
N ASN A 27 -10.64 1.46 -13.99
CA ASN A 27 -12.03 1.03 -14.02
C ASN A 27 -12.26 0.14 -15.23
N GLY A 28 -12.93 -1.00 -15.02
CA GLY A 28 -13.30 -1.90 -16.09
C GLY A 28 -13.03 -3.36 -15.78
N PRO A 29 -13.29 -4.25 -16.75
CA PRO A 29 -13.09 -5.69 -16.59
C PRO A 29 -11.61 -6.09 -16.48
N TYR A 30 -10.68 -5.28 -17.02
CA TYR A 30 -9.24 -5.53 -17.03
C TYR A 30 -8.44 -4.66 -16.04
N ALA A 31 -9.14 -3.96 -15.14
CA ALA A 31 -8.53 -2.96 -14.26
C ALA A 31 -7.47 -3.57 -13.30
N TYR A 32 -7.60 -4.85 -12.96
CA TYR A 32 -6.64 -5.52 -12.09
C TYR A 32 -5.36 -5.86 -12.85
N GLU A 33 -5.52 -6.39 -14.08
CA GLU A 33 -4.45 -6.72 -15.01
C GLU A 33 -3.62 -5.49 -15.37
N GLU A 34 -4.29 -4.36 -15.63
CA GLU A 34 -3.64 -3.06 -15.87
C GLU A 34 -2.82 -2.62 -14.66
N CYS A 35 -3.38 -2.74 -13.44
CA CYS A 35 -2.67 -2.36 -12.22
C CYS A 35 -1.44 -3.25 -11.96
N ILE A 36 -1.56 -4.58 -12.02
CA ILE A 36 -0.41 -5.46 -11.77
C ILE A 36 0.66 -5.34 -12.85
N GLY A 37 0.27 -4.95 -14.07
CA GLY A 37 1.20 -4.69 -15.18
C GLY A 37 2.17 -3.55 -14.89
N VAL A 38 1.74 -2.51 -14.16
CA VAL A 38 2.59 -1.33 -13.88
C VAL A 38 3.42 -1.45 -12.60
N VAL A 39 3.05 -2.35 -11.67
CA VAL A 39 3.73 -2.51 -10.37
C VAL A 39 5.24 -2.81 -10.48
N PRO A 40 5.71 -3.69 -11.39
CA PRO A 40 7.14 -3.96 -11.54
C PRO A 40 7.94 -2.69 -11.89
N ASP A 41 7.49 -1.95 -12.91
CA ASP A 41 8.18 -0.73 -13.38
C ASP A 41 8.22 0.35 -12.29
N LEU A 42 7.12 0.53 -11.56
CA LEU A 42 7.07 1.45 -10.42
C LEU A 42 8.00 1.02 -9.29
N THR A 43 8.09 -0.29 -9.03
CA THR A 43 9.00 -0.84 -8.02
C THR A 43 10.46 -0.67 -8.46
N GLU A 44 10.76 -0.83 -9.74
CA GLU A 44 12.09 -0.61 -10.29
C GLU A 44 12.50 0.86 -10.28
N ALA A 45 11.55 1.78 -10.47
CA ALA A 45 11.82 3.22 -10.35
C ALA A 45 12.24 3.65 -8.94
N LEU A 46 11.90 2.87 -7.90
CA LEU A 46 12.38 3.14 -6.54
C LEU A 46 13.87 2.82 -6.40
N THR A 47 14.57 3.65 -5.63
CA THR A 47 15.95 3.37 -5.19
C THR A 47 16.00 2.12 -4.31
N ALA A 48 17.14 1.44 -4.25
CA ALA A 48 17.29 0.21 -3.47
C ALA A 48 16.91 0.36 -1.98
N PRO A 49 17.22 1.47 -1.27
CA PRO A 49 16.71 1.71 0.07
C PRO A 49 15.18 1.82 0.12
N ASN A 50 14.58 2.50 -0.85
CA ASN A 50 13.15 2.72 -0.92
C ASN A 50 12.38 1.44 -1.26
N ARG A 51 12.93 0.53 -2.07
CA ARG A 51 12.33 -0.80 -2.30
C ARG A 51 12.19 -1.63 -1.02
N LYS A 52 13.07 -1.43 -0.04
CA LYS A 52 12.97 -2.10 1.27
C LYS A 52 11.82 -1.53 2.10
N ARG A 53 11.70 -0.20 2.12
CA ARG A 53 10.74 0.53 2.96
C ARG A 53 9.35 0.58 2.34
N HIS A 54 9.25 0.81 1.04
CA HIS A 54 8.00 1.12 0.35
C HIS A 54 7.57 -0.02 -0.56
N ARG A 55 6.28 -0.09 -0.85
CA ARG A 55 5.71 -1.01 -1.84
C ARG A 55 4.48 -0.45 -2.52
N PHE A 56 4.29 -0.88 -3.75
CA PHE A 56 3.06 -0.68 -4.52
C PHE A 56 2.16 -1.92 -4.39
N VAL A 57 0.86 -1.71 -4.27
CA VAL A 57 -0.15 -2.79 -4.14
C VAL A 57 -1.39 -2.40 -4.95
N CYS A 58 -1.98 -3.38 -5.64
CA CYS A 58 -3.28 -3.23 -6.29
C CYS A 58 -4.40 -3.69 -5.35
N GLU A 59 -5.37 -2.82 -5.09
CA GLU A 59 -6.54 -3.12 -4.26
C GLU A 59 -7.82 -3.06 -5.09
N ILE A 60 -8.61 -4.12 -5.05
CA ILE A 60 -9.91 -4.19 -5.72
C ILE A 60 -10.97 -3.60 -4.78
N GLN A 61 -11.67 -2.57 -5.24
CA GLN A 61 -12.83 -2.03 -4.53
C GLN A 61 -14.03 -2.98 -4.73
N SER A 62 -14.35 -3.76 -3.70
CA SER A 62 -15.62 -4.50 -3.64
C SER A 62 -16.72 -3.57 -3.09
N ASN A 63 -17.92 -3.63 -3.66
CA ASN A 63 -19.07 -2.80 -3.27
C ASN A 63 -19.56 -3.03 -1.82
N THR A 64 -18.94 -3.92 -1.04
CA THR A 64 -19.08 -3.96 0.40
C THR A 64 -18.19 -2.89 1.01
N ALA A 65 -18.71 -1.67 0.99
CA ALA A 65 -18.11 -0.55 1.71
C ALA A 65 -17.92 -0.92 3.19
N GLN A 66 -16.66 -0.98 3.61
CA GLN A 66 -16.28 -0.19 4.75
C GLN A 66 -15.07 0.63 4.31
N PRO A 67 -15.18 1.98 4.28
CA PRO A 67 -13.97 2.77 4.32
C PRO A 67 -13.34 2.42 5.67
N ALA A 68 -12.34 1.55 5.67
CA ALA A 68 -11.38 1.61 6.73
C ALA A 68 -10.70 2.96 6.54
N ASP A 69 -11.30 3.97 7.18
CA ASP A 69 -10.58 5.07 7.75
C ASP A 69 -9.23 4.51 8.17
N HIS A 70 -8.24 4.75 7.33
CA HIS A 70 -6.86 4.84 7.76
C HIS A 70 -6.77 6.10 8.61
N VAL A 71 -7.54 6.16 9.70
CA VAL A 71 -7.02 6.67 10.94
C VAL A 71 -5.89 5.68 11.24
N ALA A 72 -4.71 6.03 10.75
CA ALA A 72 -3.47 5.67 11.38
C ALA A 72 -3.55 6.19 12.82
N GLN A 73 -4.34 5.53 13.67
CA GLN A 73 -4.07 5.52 15.08
C GLN A 73 -2.83 4.66 15.16
N PRO A 74 -1.66 5.23 15.49
CA PRO A 74 -0.51 4.43 15.81
C PRO A 74 -0.92 3.63 17.04
N THR A 75 -1.30 2.38 16.84
CA THR A 75 -1.36 1.43 17.95
C THR A 75 0.10 1.24 18.35
N LEU A 76 0.58 2.13 19.22
CA LEU A 76 1.82 1.94 19.97
C LEU A 76 1.61 0.67 20.77
N ILE A 77 1.91 -0.47 20.17
CA ILE A 77 1.99 -1.73 20.89
C ILE A 77 3.26 -1.61 21.74
N HIS A 78 3.11 -1.01 22.92
CA HIS A 78 4.08 -1.10 24.00
C HIS A 78 4.16 -2.56 24.44
N GLN A 79 4.91 -3.37 23.69
CA GLN A 79 5.36 -4.66 24.20
C GLN A 79 6.45 -4.35 25.21
N SER A 80 6.08 -4.34 26.49
CA SER A 80 7.03 -4.34 27.58
C SER A 80 7.86 -5.62 27.48
N LEU A 81 9.06 -5.53 26.93
CA LEU A 81 10.08 -6.55 27.10
C LEU A 81 10.41 -6.60 28.60
N ARG A 82 9.98 -7.66 29.28
CA ARG A 82 10.53 -8.03 30.58
C ARG A 82 11.80 -8.83 30.31
N MET A 83 12.91 -8.33 30.87
CA MET A 83 14.20 -9.04 30.96
C MET A 83 14.09 -10.29 31.81
#